data_AF-A0A1X0EPG9-F1
#
_entry.id   AF-A0A1X0EPG9-F1
#
_cell.length_a   1.000
_cell.length_b   1.000
_cell.length_c   1.000
_cell.angle_alpha   90.00
_cell.angle_beta   90.00
_cell.angle_gamma   90.00
#
_symmetry.space_group_name_H-M   'P 1'
#
loop_
_entity.id
_entity.type
_entity.pdbx_description
1 polymer ?
#
loop_
_entity_poly.entity_id
_entity_poly.type
_entity_poly.pdbx_seq_one_letter_code
_entity_poly.pdbx_strand_id
1 'polypeptide(L)'
;MFGTNVAIPVTGYIYPITIYAPPTFGIPVNVSVTVLLTINVSGTLLSPGMDNIVVNPIVFNDLTAGADLRIPFQMNLLGRLNLGIPGLSGFGNSNGTSSSGFFNGSSNNTSGFFNSNDWSSGLANANGAWTSGWYNSGTLLSGFQNLGNAISGIANTSTLGADTAALISGIGNVGSQISGYWNGQVSALQAALAALSPINGGLVVTTT
;
A
#
# COMPACT_ATOMS: atom_id res chain seq x y z
N MET A 1 -33.24 16.97 -36.95
CA MET A 1 -32.79 17.88 -35.86
C MET A 1 -31.28 17.88 -35.89
N PHE A 2 -30.65 18.99 -36.26
CA PHE A 2 -29.20 19.15 -36.16
C PHE A 2 -28.88 19.69 -34.77
N GLY A 3 -28.56 18.82 -33.82
CA GLY A 3 -27.89 19.24 -32.60
C GLY A 3 -26.42 19.47 -32.94
N THR A 4 -25.93 20.70 -32.81
CA THR A 4 -24.49 20.94 -32.83
C THR A 4 -23.96 20.50 -31.47
N ASN A 5 -23.20 19.41 -31.43
CA ASN A 5 -22.41 19.06 -30.25
C ASN A 5 -21.37 20.17 -30.05
N VAL A 6 -21.61 21.05 -29.08
CA VAL A 6 -20.65 22.07 -28.68
C VAL A 6 -19.64 21.40 -27.76
N ALA A 7 -18.52 20.97 -28.35
CA ALA A 7 -17.36 20.47 -27.63
C ALA A 7 -16.57 21.66 -27.06
N ILE A 8 -16.57 21.84 -25.74
CA ILE A 8 -15.71 22.82 -25.08
C ILE A 8 -14.41 22.11 -24.65
N PRO A 9 -13.25 22.46 -25.23
CA PRO A 9 -11.98 21.91 -24.78
C PRO A 9 -11.62 22.49 -23.40
N VAL A 10 -11.35 21.61 -22.44
CA VAL A 10 -10.82 21.98 -21.12
C VAL A 10 -9.34 21.62 -21.09
N THR A 11 -8.49 22.65 -21.11
CA THR A 11 -7.04 22.53 -20.95
C THR A 11 -6.61 23.03 -19.58
N GLY A 12 -5.69 22.34 -18.91
CA GLY A 12 -5.16 22.75 -17.61
C GLY A 12 -4.55 21.60 -16.85
N TYR A 13 -4.25 21.82 -15.57
CA TYR A 13 -3.81 20.76 -14.68
C TYR A 13 -4.34 20.95 -13.26
N ILE A 14 -4.53 19.85 -12.54
CA ILE A 14 -4.62 19.83 -11.09
C ILE A 14 -3.20 19.69 -10.56
N TYR A 15 -2.82 20.53 -9.61
CA TYR A 15 -1.55 20.42 -8.87
C TYR A 15 -1.40 19.03 -8.21
N PRO A 16 -0.17 18.62 -7.85
CA PRO A 16 0.02 17.38 -7.11
C PRO A 16 -0.90 17.31 -5.89
N ILE A 17 -1.57 16.17 -5.71
CA ILE A 17 -2.43 15.94 -4.55
C ILE A 17 -1.59 15.21 -3.50
N THR A 18 -1.41 15.82 -2.34
CA THR A 18 -0.72 15.19 -1.22
C THR A 18 -1.73 14.57 -0.28
N ILE A 19 -1.67 13.25 -0.12
CA ILE A 19 -2.38 12.52 0.91
C ILE A 19 -1.43 12.40 2.10
N TYR A 20 -1.77 13.08 3.20
CA TYR A 20 -0.96 13.04 4.42
C TYR A 20 -0.93 11.63 5.02
N ALA A 21 0.22 11.28 5.57
CA ALA A 21 0.39 10.03 6.29
C ALA A 21 -0.65 9.90 7.40
N PRO A 22 -1.31 8.74 7.53
CA PRO A 22 -2.21 8.50 8.64
C PRO A 22 -1.40 8.54 9.96
N PRO A 23 -1.99 9.02 11.06
CA PRO A 23 -1.33 9.03 12.34
C PRO A 23 -0.98 7.61 12.77
N THR A 24 0.14 7.47 13.47
CA THR A 24 0.50 6.18 14.07
C THR A 24 -0.54 5.80 15.11
N PHE A 25 -1.00 4.55 15.09
CA PHE A 25 -1.95 4.04 16.07
C PHE A 25 -1.31 3.00 16.98
N GLY A 26 -1.86 2.90 18.19
CA GLY A 26 -1.44 1.92 19.17
C GLY A 26 -1.98 0.53 18.84
N ILE A 27 -1.08 -0.42 18.71
CA ILE A 27 -1.32 -1.86 18.65
C ILE A 27 -1.06 -2.37 20.07
N PRO A 28 -2.09 -2.74 20.84
CA PRO A 28 -1.89 -3.35 22.16
C PRO A 28 -0.97 -4.54 22.01
N VAL A 29 -0.03 -4.78 22.92
CA VAL A 29 0.84 -5.96 22.90
C VAL A 29 0.77 -6.62 24.27
N ASN A 30 0.50 -7.93 24.28
CA ASN A 30 0.50 -8.78 25.47
C ASN A 30 1.16 -10.10 25.09
N VAL A 31 2.43 -10.25 25.43
CA VAL A 31 3.26 -11.39 25.06
C VAL A 31 3.91 -11.96 26.30
N SER A 32 3.84 -13.28 26.46
CA SER A 32 4.59 -14.01 27.47
C SER A 32 5.68 -14.80 26.79
N VAL A 33 6.95 -14.53 27.13
CA VAL A 33 8.09 -15.28 26.63
C VAL A 33 8.62 -16.16 27.76
N THR A 34 8.73 -17.46 27.49
CA THR A 34 9.28 -18.44 28.44
C THR A 34 10.58 -18.99 27.87
N VAL A 35 11.70 -18.69 28.52
CA VAL A 35 13.00 -19.31 28.20
C VAL A 35 13.49 -20.09 29.42
N LEU A 36 13.84 -19.38 30.49
CA LEU A 36 14.22 -19.96 31.79
C LEU A 36 13.30 -19.47 32.93
N LEU A 37 12.77 -18.25 32.81
CA LEU A 37 11.65 -17.72 33.57
C LEU A 37 10.61 -17.14 32.60
N THR A 38 9.34 -17.08 33.03
CA THR A 38 8.26 -16.43 32.27
C THR A 38 8.36 -14.91 32.43
N ILE A 39 8.53 -14.19 31.32
CA ILE A 39 8.47 -12.73 31.29
C ILE A 39 7.21 -12.32 30.55
N ASN A 40 6.36 -11.54 31.22
CA ASN A 40 5.19 -10.93 30.63
C ASN A 40 5.54 -9.52 30.17
N VAL A 41 5.42 -9.27 28.88
CA VAL A 41 5.55 -7.95 28.28
C VAL A 41 4.18 -7.49 27.85
N SER A 42 3.68 -6.45 28.51
CA SER A 42 2.47 -5.74 28.13
C SER A 42 2.81 -4.30 27.77
N GLY A 43 2.16 -3.77 26.73
CA GLY A 43 2.42 -2.43 26.26
C GLY A 43 1.58 -2.05 25.06
N THR A 44 1.93 -0.94 24.42
CA THR A 44 1.36 -0.51 23.15
C THR A 44 2.49 -0.24 22.19
N LEU A 45 2.48 -0.93 21.06
CA LEU A 45 3.38 -0.66 19.96
C LEU A 45 2.72 0.36 19.03
N LEU A 46 3.51 1.26 18.45
CA LEU A 46 3.03 2.17 17.43
C LEU A 46 3.10 1.50 16.05
N SER A 47 2.07 1.73 15.23
CA SER A 47 2.10 1.42 13.81
C SER A 47 3.26 2.17 13.13
N PRO A 48 3.76 1.68 12.00
CA PRO A 48 4.91 2.28 11.35
C PRO A 48 4.60 3.71 10.86
N GLY A 49 5.57 4.60 10.99
CA GLY A 49 5.52 5.92 10.39
C GLY A 49 5.59 5.82 8.87
N MET A 50 4.59 6.38 8.18
CA MET A 50 4.56 6.45 6.72
C MET A 50 4.93 7.84 6.25
N ASP A 51 5.54 7.91 5.06
CA ASP A 51 5.68 9.17 4.35
C ASP A 51 4.37 9.56 3.66
N ASN A 52 4.23 10.84 3.37
CA ASN A 52 3.10 11.35 2.61
C ASN A 52 3.10 10.76 1.20
N ILE A 53 1.91 10.40 0.72
CA ILE A 53 1.73 9.93 -0.66
C ILE A 53 1.40 11.13 -1.54
N VAL A 54 2.21 11.32 -2.58
CA VAL A 54 2.02 12.38 -3.56
C VAL A 54 1.52 11.78 -4.86
N VAL A 55 0.29 12.12 -5.22
CA VAL A 55 -0.28 11.85 -6.53
C VAL A 55 0.24 12.92 -7.49
N ASN A 56 0.83 12.48 -8.59
CA ASN A 56 1.36 13.36 -9.63
C ASN A 56 0.28 14.31 -10.20
N PRO A 57 0.68 15.47 -10.75
CA PRO A 57 -0.25 16.39 -11.39
C PRO A 57 -1.15 15.71 -12.41
N ILE A 58 -2.42 16.09 -12.42
CA ILE A 58 -3.38 15.58 -13.39
C ILE A 58 -3.50 16.59 -14.51
N VAL A 59 -2.99 16.24 -15.68
CA VAL A 59 -3.02 17.10 -16.87
C VAL A 59 -4.27 16.80 -17.67
N PHE A 60 -5.04 17.84 -17.98
CA PHE A 60 -6.15 17.80 -18.90
C PHE A 60 -5.65 18.18 -20.29
N ASN A 61 -5.29 17.18 -21.08
CA ASN A 61 -5.17 17.30 -22.53
C ASN A 61 -6.45 16.71 -23.11
N ASP A 62 -7.32 17.57 -23.66
CA ASP A 62 -8.51 17.17 -24.44
C ASP A 62 -9.75 16.68 -23.66
N LEU A 63 -9.89 17.02 -22.37
CA LEU A 63 -11.15 16.80 -21.66
C LEU A 63 -12.23 17.70 -22.29
N THR A 64 -13.21 17.09 -22.96
CA THR A 64 -14.28 17.83 -23.63
C THR A 64 -15.58 17.74 -22.83
N ALA A 65 -16.02 18.86 -22.27
CA ALA A 65 -17.32 18.94 -21.61
C ALA A 65 -18.44 19.00 -22.67
N GLY A 66 -19.41 18.09 -22.58
CA GLY A 66 -20.53 18.01 -23.54
C GLY A 66 -20.28 17.18 -24.80
N ALA A 67 -19.19 16.38 -24.85
CA ALA A 67 -18.97 15.42 -25.94
C ALA A 67 -19.73 14.10 -25.71
N ASP A 68 -20.25 13.50 -26.78
CA ASP A 68 -20.80 12.14 -26.77
C ASP A 68 -19.72 11.13 -26.37
N LEU A 69 -19.99 10.32 -25.33
CA LEU A 69 -19.16 9.18 -24.97
C LEU A 69 -19.28 8.11 -26.07
N ARG A 70 -18.42 8.17 -27.07
CA ARG A 70 -18.38 7.20 -28.17
C ARG A 70 -17.73 5.90 -27.69
N ILE A 71 -18.55 4.94 -27.25
CA ILE A 71 -18.10 3.57 -27.00
C ILE A 71 -17.85 2.90 -28.37
N PRO A 72 -16.60 2.52 -28.72
CA PRO A 72 -16.35 1.82 -29.97
C PRO A 72 -16.95 0.41 -29.88
N PHE A 73 -18.01 0.18 -30.64
CA PHE A 73 -18.46 -1.17 -30.98
C PHE A 73 -17.79 -1.55 -32.30
N GLN A 74 -16.92 -2.56 -32.27
CA GLN A 74 -16.30 -3.09 -33.47
C GLN A 74 -16.67 -4.56 -33.59
N MET A 75 -17.30 -4.97 -34.68
CA MET A 75 -17.49 -6.38 -34.99
C MET A 75 -16.27 -6.87 -35.78
N ASN A 76 -15.65 -7.98 -35.36
CA ASN A 76 -14.65 -8.62 -36.19
C ASN A 76 -15.32 -9.42 -37.33
N LEU A 77 -14.54 -9.86 -38.33
CA LEU A 77 -15.02 -10.58 -39.52
C LEU A 77 -15.81 -11.87 -39.18
N LEU A 78 -15.64 -12.42 -37.97
CA LEU A 78 -16.32 -13.61 -37.46
C LEU A 78 -17.56 -13.28 -36.61
N GLY A 79 -18.01 -12.02 -36.60
CA GLY A 79 -19.20 -11.59 -35.86
C GLY A 79 -19.00 -11.44 -34.34
N ARG A 80 -17.76 -11.44 -33.84
CA ARG A 80 -17.51 -11.15 -32.41
C ARG A 80 -17.58 -9.64 -32.18
N LEU A 81 -18.48 -9.22 -31.30
CA LEU A 81 -18.58 -7.85 -30.81
C LEU A 81 -17.39 -7.55 -29.88
N ASN A 82 -16.53 -6.62 -30.27
CA ASN A 82 -15.49 -6.03 -29.44
C ASN A 82 -16.03 -4.74 -28.82
N LEU A 83 -16.26 -4.77 -27.51
CA LEU A 83 -16.61 -3.61 -26.71
C LEU A 83 -15.33 -3.11 -26.03
N GLY A 84 -14.79 -1.98 -26.51
CA GLY A 84 -13.68 -1.31 -25.86
C GLY A 84 -14.18 -0.32 -24.80
N ILE A 85 -13.78 -0.48 -23.55
CA ILE A 85 -13.92 0.58 -22.55
C ILE A 85 -12.77 1.57 -22.79
N PRO A 86 -13.02 2.90 -22.87
CA PRO A 86 -11.95 3.89 -22.96
C PRO A 86 -10.90 3.66 -21.85
N GLY A 87 -9.61 3.80 -22.20
CA GLY A 87 -8.48 3.46 -21.32
C GLY A 87 -8.36 4.26 -20.02
N LEU A 88 -9.19 5.30 -19.83
CA LEU A 88 -9.36 6.00 -18.57
C LEU A 88 -10.86 6.05 -18.27
N SER A 89 -11.30 5.26 -17.29
CA SER A 89 -12.67 5.28 -16.79
C SER A 89 -12.71 6.06 -15.46
N GLY A 90 -13.75 6.84 -15.19
CA GLY A 90 -13.82 7.70 -14.00
C GLY A 90 -13.23 9.10 -14.22
N PHE A 91 -12.83 9.78 -13.14
CA PHE A 91 -12.57 11.23 -13.16
C PHE A 91 -11.17 11.59 -12.64
N GLY A 92 -10.45 12.44 -13.39
CA GLY A 92 -9.20 13.04 -12.93
C GLY A 92 -8.03 12.05 -12.78
N ASN A 93 -8.01 10.92 -13.48
CA ASN A 93 -6.83 10.06 -13.51
C ASN A 93 -5.78 10.66 -14.47
N SER A 94 -4.52 10.70 -14.08
CA SER A 94 -3.41 11.18 -14.91
C SER A 94 -2.79 10.03 -15.74
N ASN A 95 -2.16 10.38 -16.87
CA ASN A 95 -1.55 9.50 -17.88
C ASN A 95 -1.24 8.06 -17.40
N GLY A 96 -1.95 7.08 -17.95
CA GLY A 96 -1.76 5.66 -17.68
C GLY A 96 -2.60 4.80 -18.63
N THR A 97 -2.22 3.54 -18.79
CA THR A 97 -2.97 2.57 -19.60
C THR A 97 -4.04 1.93 -18.70
N SER A 98 -5.33 2.03 -19.06
CA SER A 98 -6.44 1.30 -18.43
C SER A 98 -6.61 1.54 -16.91
N SER A 99 -6.78 2.80 -16.48
CA SER A 99 -7.05 3.14 -15.07
C SER A 99 -8.51 3.57 -14.83
N SER A 100 -9.05 3.22 -13.66
CA SER A 100 -10.44 3.46 -13.26
C SER A 100 -10.55 4.16 -11.90
N GLY A 101 -11.65 4.86 -11.63
CA GLY A 101 -11.88 5.54 -10.35
C GLY A 101 -11.51 7.03 -10.40
N PHE A 102 -10.94 7.58 -9.32
CA PHE A 102 -10.81 9.02 -9.15
C PHE A 102 -9.38 9.45 -8.75
N PHE A 103 -8.83 10.45 -9.43
CA PHE A 103 -7.58 11.10 -9.04
C PHE A 103 -6.37 10.16 -8.84
N ASN A 104 -6.24 9.11 -9.66
CA ASN A 104 -5.05 8.26 -9.66
C ASN A 104 -3.88 8.88 -10.46
N GLY A 105 -2.66 8.71 -9.98
CA GLY A 105 -1.43 9.37 -10.41
C GLY A 105 -0.50 8.46 -11.21
N SER A 106 -0.21 8.80 -12.48
CA SER A 106 0.84 8.20 -13.33
C SER A 106 0.94 6.68 -13.21
N SER A 107 -0.19 5.98 -13.26
CA SER A 107 -0.27 4.57 -12.95
C SER A 107 -1.05 3.79 -13.99
N ASN A 108 -0.53 2.60 -14.32
CA ASN A 108 -1.14 1.65 -15.23
C ASN A 108 -1.99 0.65 -14.45
N ASN A 109 -3.16 0.31 -14.99
CA ASN A 109 -4.04 -0.72 -14.45
C ASN A 109 -4.43 -0.49 -12.98
N THR A 110 -4.79 0.75 -12.67
CA THR A 110 -5.11 1.18 -11.31
C THR A 110 -6.61 1.39 -11.12
N SER A 111 -7.12 1.13 -9.91
CA SER A 111 -8.53 1.35 -9.55
C SER A 111 -8.70 1.96 -8.15
N GLY A 112 -9.71 2.81 -7.97
CA GLY A 112 -10.01 3.44 -6.68
C GLY A 112 -9.59 4.91 -6.63
N PHE A 113 -8.95 5.35 -5.55
CA PHE A 113 -8.66 6.76 -5.30
C PHE A 113 -7.20 7.02 -4.94
N PHE A 114 -6.62 8.07 -5.52
CA PHE A 114 -5.31 8.61 -5.12
C PHE A 114 -4.14 7.62 -5.15
N ASN A 115 -4.24 6.54 -5.90
CA ASN A 115 -3.12 5.61 -6.05
C ASN A 115 -2.10 6.20 -7.02
N SER A 116 -0.81 6.09 -6.69
CA SER A 116 0.31 6.69 -7.44
C SER A 116 1.28 5.67 -8.02
N ASN A 117 0.91 4.38 -7.99
CA ASN A 117 1.74 3.26 -8.39
C ASN A 117 0.96 2.28 -9.29
N ASP A 118 1.68 1.45 -10.06
CA ASP A 118 1.08 0.54 -11.05
C ASP A 118 0.38 -0.67 -10.42
N TRP A 119 -0.59 -1.24 -11.13
CA TRP A 119 -1.30 -2.46 -10.74
C TRP A 119 -1.89 -2.38 -9.34
N SER A 120 -2.50 -1.23 -9.03
CA SER A 120 -2.94 -0.90 -7.69
C SER A 120 -4.46 -0.80 -7.57
N SER A 121 -4.99 -1.12 -6.39
CA SER A 121 -6.42 -0.98 -6.09
C SER A 121 -6.67 -0.46 -4.68
N GLY A 122 -7.71 0.35 -4.52
CA GLY A 122 -8.11 0.89 -3.22
C GLY A 122 -7.76 2.36 -3.08
N LEU A 123 -7.19 2.75 -1.94
CA LEU A 123 -7.10 4.13 -1.49
C LEU A 123 -5.65 4.49 -1.13
N ALA A 124 -5.08 5.44 -1.85
CA ALA A 124 -3.75 6.01 -1.58
C ALA A 124 -2.66 4.93 -1.44
N ASN A 125 -2.43 4.11 -2.47
CA ASN A 125 -1.24 3.27 -2.53
C ASN A 125 -0.12 3.95 -3.34
N ALA A 126 1.13 3.68 -3.01
CA ALA A 126 2.29 4.36 -3.60
C ALA A 126 3.54 3.48 -3.69
N ASN A 127 4.56 4.02 -4.38
CA ASN A 127 5.92 3.52 -4.42
C ASN A 127 6.05 2.04 -4.79
N GLY A 128 6.03 1.67 -6.08
CA GLY A 128 6.22 0.27 -6.50
C GLY A 128 5.11 -0.20 -7.42
N ALA A 129 4.63 -1.44 -7.24
CA ALA A 129 3.51 -1.99 -8.00
C ALA A 129 2.80 -3.13 -7.25
N TRP A 130 1.63 -3.55 -7.74
CA TRP A 130 0.89 -4.69 -7.21
C TRP A 130 0.45 -4.50 -5.76
N THR A 131 -0.29 -3.43 -5.52
CA THR A 131 -0.74 -3.06 -4.16
C THR A 131 -2.26 -3.02 -4.05
N SER A 132 -2.80 -3.43 -2.91
CA SER A 132 -4.25 -3.36 -2.68
C SER A 132 -4.61 -2.91 -1.26
N GLY A 133 -5.64 -2.09 -1.12
CA GLY A 133 -6.15 -1.65 0.19
C GLY A 133 -5.85 -0.16 0.47
N TRP A 134 -5.45 0.16 1.70
CA TRP A 134 -5.26 1.54 2.15
C TRP A 134 -3.83 1.84 2.57
N TYR A 135 -3.26 2.91 2.02
CA TYR A 135 -2.00 3.50 2.48
C TYR A 135 -0.81 2.53 2.48
N ASN A 136 -0.68 1.69 1.45
CA ASN A 136 0.48 0.82 1.31
C ASN A 136 1.57 1.51 0.47
N SER A 137 2.82 1.35 0.88
CA SER A 137 4.00 1.90 0.20
C SER A 137 4.98 0.77 -0.10
N GLY A 138 5.17 0.44 -1.38
CA GLY A 138 6.06 -0.64 -1.80
C GLY A 138 5.54 -1.49 -2.97
N THR A 139 6.11 -2.69 -3.11
CA THR A 139 5.71 -3.67 -4.12
C THR A 139 5.11 -4.95 -3.52
N LEU A 140 4.08 -5.54 -4.15
CA LEU A 140 3.39 -6.75 -3.68
C LEU A 140 2.82 -6.57 -2.25
N LEU A 141 1.93 -5.60 -2.06
CA LEU A 141 1.31 -5.34 -0.75
C LEU A 141 -0.20 -5.50 -0.77
N SER A 142 -0.77 -5.94 0.35
CA SER A 142 -2.22 -5.93 0.55
C SER A 142 -2.62 -5.57 1.98
N GLY A 143 -3.70 -4.82 2.14
CA GLY A 143 -4.27 -4.47 3.44
C GLY A 143 -4.07 -3.00 3.79
N PHE A 144 -3.65 -2.72 5.02
CA PHE A 144 -3.70 -1.40 5.63
C PHE A 144 -2.33 -0.98 6.18
N GLN A 145 -1.77 0.14 5.71
CA GLN A 145 -0.50 0.69 6.19
C GLN A 145 0.66 -0.31 6.19
N ASN A 146 0.94 -0.96 5.07
CA ASN A 146 2.13 -1.81 4.94
C ASN A 146 3.26 -1.07 4.21
N LEU A 147 4.50 -1.27 4.67
CA LEU A 147 5.71 -0.67 4.09
C LEU A 147 6.77 -1.74 3.79
N GLY A 148 7.16 -1.86 2.51
CA GLY A 148 8.21 -2.77 2.08
C GLY A 148 7.79 -3.62 0.87
N ASN A 149 8.11 -4.92 0.90
CA ASN A 149 7.88 -5.82 -0.24
C ASN A 149 7.34 -7.18 0.20
N ALA A 150 6.33 -7.69 -0.51
CA ALA A 150 5.68 -8.98 -0.25
C ALA A 150 5.08 -9.05 1.17
N ILE A 151 4.16 -8.11 1.46
CA ILE A 151 3.57 -7.92 2.79
C ILE A 151 2.04 -7.92 2.70
N SER A 152 1.38 -8.55 3.67
CA SER A 152 -0.09 -8.54 3.78
C SER A 152 -0.57 -8.27 5.21
N GLY A 153 -1.69 -7.57 5.36
CA GLY A 153 -2.34 -7.34 6.65
C GLY A 153 -2.31 -5.89 7.09
N ILE A 154 -2.07 -5.63 8.38
CA ILE A 154 -2.24 -4.31 9.00
C ILE A 154 -0.94 -3.85 9.65
N ALA A 155 -0.46 -2.65 9.32
CA ALA A 155 0.66 -1.99 9.99
C ALA A 155 1.95 -2.83 10.06
N ASN A 156 2.30 -3.52 8.97
CA ASN A 156 3.54 -4.30 8.89
C ASN A 156 4.65 -3.52 8.19
N THR A 157 5.90 -3.76 8.57
CA THR A 157 7.07 -3.07 8.01
C THR A 157 8.23 -4.03 7.77
N SER A 158 8.85 -3.91 6.60
CA SER A 158 10.07 -4.65 6.29
C SER A 158 11.31 -3.99 6.90
N THR A 159 12.26 -4.81 7.32
CA THR A 159 13.65 -4.38 7.62
C THR A 159 14.60 -4.60 6.44
N LEU A 160 14.10 -5.14 5.33
CA LEU A 160 14.88 -5.38 4.12
C LEU A 160 14.79 -4.19 3.16
N GLY A 161 15.70 -4.14 2.18
CA GLY A 161 15.61 -3.18 1.09
C GLY A 161 14.34 -3.37 0.25
N ALA A 162 13.89 -2.30 -0.42
CA ALA A 162 12.64 -2.29 -1.18
C ALA A 162 12.53 -3.40 -2.25
N ASP A 163 13.66 -3.82 -2.81
CA ASP A 163 13.70 -4.86 -3.86
C ASP A 163 13.72 -6.29 -3.29
N THR A 164 13.78 -6.45 -1.97
CA THR A 164 13.88 -7.76 -1.32
C THR A 164 12.58 -8.14 -0.64
N ALA A 165 12.00 -9.27 -1.04
CA ALA A 165 10.75 -9.78 -0.47
C ALA A 165 10.91 -10.10 1.02
N ALA A 166 10.00 -9.56 1.83
CA ALA A 166 9.99 -9.70 3.28
C ALA A 166 8.98 -10.73 3.80
N LEU A 167 8.09 -11.24 2.94
CA LEU A 167 7.14 -12.32 3.27
C LEU A 167 6.48 -12.14 4.64
N ILE A 168 5.88 -10.97 4.86
CA ILE A 168 5.25 -10.62 6.14
C ILE A 168 3.73 -10.74 6.05
N SER A 169 3.09 -11.33 7.06
CA SER A 169 1.63 -11.35 7.16
C SER A 169 1.12 -11.15 8.59
N GLY A 170 -0.03 -10.49 8.74
CA GLY A 170 -0.71 -10.33 10.03
C GLY A 170 -0.82 -8.88 10.47
N ILE A 171 -0.67 -8.61 11.77
CA ILE A 171 -0.79 -7.25 12.32
C ILE A 171 0.52 -6.86 12.99
N GLY A 172 0.98 -5.64 12.71
CA GLY A 172 2.01 -4.98 13.47
C GLY A 172 3.39 -5.59 13.35
N ASN A 173 3.71 -6.39 12.35
CA ASN A 173 5.01 -7.08 12.31
C ASN A 173 6.13 -6.19 11.76
N VAL A 174 7.34 -6.36 12.28
CA VAL A 174 8.56 -5.71 11.78
C VAL A 174 9.63 -6.76 11.49
N GLY A 175 10.09 -6.89 10.24
CA GLY A 175 11.18 -7.82 9.88
C GLY A 175 11.17 -8.32 8.44
N SER A 176 11.44 -9.62 8.20
CA SER A 176 11.76 -10.14 6.86
C SER A 176 11.24 -11.54 6.50
N GLN A 177 10.60 -12.27 7.42
CA GLN A 177 9.93 -13.56 7.20
C GLN A 177 9.04 -13.85 8.42
N ILE A 178 7.93 -13.14 8.56
CA ILE A 178 7.12 -13.18 9.78
C ILE A 178 5.65 -13.35 9.39
N SER A 179 4.99 -14.36 9.94
CA SER A 179 3.56 -14.54 9.77
C SER A 179 2.85 -14.51 11.12
N GLY A 180 1.63 -14.00 11.16
CA GLY A 180 0.77 -13.97 12.35
C GLY A 180 0.81 -12.64 13.11
N TYR A 181 0.17 -12.60 14.27
CA TYR A 181 0.02 -11.38 15.07
C TYR A 181 1.27 -11.15 15.92
N TRP A 182 2.00 -10.08 15.65
CA TRP A 182 3.16 -9.60 16.44
C TRP A 182 4.37 -10.54 16.50
N ASN A 183 4.42 -11.59 15.69
CA ASN A 183 5.50 -12.59 15.72
C ASN A 183 6.89 -11.98 15.47
N GLY A 184 6.96 -10.90 14.68
CA GLY A 184 8.21 -10.19 14.41
C GLY A 184 8.76 -9.46 15.62
N GLN A 185 7.87 -9.01 16.50
CA GLN A 185 8.23 -8.33 17.73
C GLN A 185 8.61 -9.31 18.82
N VAL A 186 7.90 -10.44 18.90
CA VAL A 186 8.26 -11.50 19.82
C VAL A 186 9.65 -12.06 19.51
N SER A 187 9.97 -12.27 18.23
CA SER A 187 11.31 -12.74 17.85
C SER A 187 12.39 -11.69 18.15
N ALA A 188 12.15 -10.41 17.89
CA ALA A 188 13.07 -9.33 18.25
C ALA A 188 13.29 -9.21 19.77
N LEU A 189 12.21 -9.30 20.56
CA LEU A 189 12.27 -9.29 22.02
C LEU A 189 13.02 -10.52 22.55
N GLN A 190 12.76 -11.71 22.00
CA GLN A 190 13.46 -12.93 22.40
C GLN A 190 14.95 -12.84 22.06
N ALA A 191 15.32 -12.30 20.90
CA ALA A 191 16.70 -12.09 20.51
C ALA A 191 17.40 -11.07 21.43
N ALA A 192 16.73 -9.95 21.75
CA ALA A 192 17.26 -8.94 22.68
C ALA A 192 17.48 -9.52 24.08
N LEU A 193 16.52 -10.31 24.58
CA LEU A 193 16.64 -10.96 25.88
C LEU A 193 17.74 -12.05 25.88
N ALA A 194 17.88 -12.81 24.80
CA ALA A 194 18.98 -13.76 24.63
C ALA A 194 20.34 -13.06 24.58
N ALA A 195 20.43 -11.86 23.97
CA ALA A 195 21.64 -11.05 23.95
C ALA A 195 21.99 -10.43 25.32
N LEU A 196 21.04 -10.32 26.25
CA LEU A 196 21.28 -9.95 27.65
C LEU A 196 21.73 -11.13 28.53
N SER A 197 21.66 -12.37 28.02
CA SER A 197 22.11 -13.57 28.74
C SER A 197 23.63 -13.75 29.02
N PRO A 198 24.59 -12.92 28.52
CA PRO A 198 25.99 -13.07 28.91
C PRO A 198 26.31 -12.86 30.39
N ILE A 199 25.36 -12.35 31.20
CA ILE A 199 25.59 -12.10 32.64
C ILE A 199 25.41 -13.38 33.51
N ASN A 200 24.88 -14.49 32.96
CA ASN A 200 24.69 -15.74 33.73
C ASN A 200 25.86 -16.74 33.66
N GLY A 201 27.04 -16.34 33.18
CA GLY A 201 28.27 -17.13 33.28
C GLY A 201 29.02 -16.99 34.61
N GLY A 202 28.55 -16.16 35.54
CA GLY A 202 29.34 -15.73 36.70
C GLY A 202 28.64 -15.75 38.06
N LEU A 203 27.47 -16.38 38.22
CA LEU A 203 26.87 -16.55 39.54
C LEU A 203 27.49 -17.77 40.24
N VAL A 204 28.67 -17.57 40.82
CA VAL A 204 29.23 -18.48 41.83
C VAL A 204 28.35 -18.35 43.07
N VAL A 205 27.39 -19.27 43.23
CA VAL A 205 26.70 -19.47 44.50
C VAL A 205 27.74 -20.06 45.46
N THR A 206 28.32 -19.21 46.29
CA THR A 206 29.15 -19.66 47.41
C THR A 206 28.20 -20.12 48.51
N THR A 207 28.09 -21.44 48.69
CA THR A 207 27.46 -22.02 49.88
C THR A 207 28.44 -21.91 51.04
N THR A 208 28.09 -21.15 52.08
CA THR A 208 28.62 -21.33 53.44
C THR A 208 27.61 -22.07 54.29
#